data_AF-A0A9K3E221-F1
#
_entry.id   AF-A0A9K3E221-F1
#
_cell.length_a   1.000
_cell.length_b   1.000
_cell.length_c   1.000
_cell.angle_alpha   90.00
_cell.angle_beta   90.00
_cell.angle_gamma   90.00
#
_symmetry.space_group_name_H-M   'P 1'
#
loop_
_entity.id
_entity.type
_entity.pdbx_description
1 polymer ?
#
loop_
_entity_poly.entity_id
_entity_poly.type
_entity_poly.pdbx_seq_one_letter_code
_entity_poly.pdbx_strand_id
1 'polypeptide(L)'
;MDLISQLPESIVHRILSFLVPLHTPPADFVRVSVLSKTWFHLTASYPHLDFTIRNFTHVSRESFFKYIEYTTSRFCHQNLTAYTLRLITDLRESAELDIVNRCLELLLQNGVYDLVIGVANSSESPFASTNYRLPNILLSISVLDSLDIGHCELPSSFMLDTVMFKSLRPHK
;
A
#
# COMPACT_ATOMS: atom_id res chain seq x y z
N MET A 1 -1.88 -17.04 -28.78
CA MET A 1 -2.60 -17.23 -27.51
C MET A 1 -1.56 -17.68 -26.50
N ASP A 2 -1.32 -16.92 -25.45
CA ASP A 2 -0.33 -17.23 -24.42
C ASP A 2 -0.91 -18.23 -23.40
N LEU A 3 -0.17 -19.29 -23.11
CA LEU A 3 -0.57 -20.36 -22.19
C LEU A 3 -0.88 -19.85 -20.78
N ILE A 4 -0.24 -18.74 -20.38
CA ILE A 4 -0.40 -18.13 -19.06
C ILE A 4 -1.74 -17.40 -18.93
N SER A 5 -2.30 -16.87 -20.03
CA SER A 5 -3.64 -16.28 -20.04
C SER A 5 -4.77 -17.28 -19.82
N GLN A 6 -4.49 -18.58 -19.94
CA GLN A 6 -5.48 -19.63 -19.70
C GLN A 6 -5.48 -20.11 -18.25
N LEU A 7 -4.55 -19.62 -17.42
CA LEU A 7 -4.49 -19.99 -16.01
C LEU A 7 -5.52 -19.21 -15.19
N PRO A 8 -6.07 -19.82 -14.12
CA PRO A 8 -6.87 -19.11 -13.13
C PRO A 8 -6.08 -17.94 -12.53
N GLU A 9 -6.77 -16.83 -12.28
CA GLU A 9 -6.16 -15.59 -11.78
C GLU A 9 -5.33 -15.81 -10.50
N SER A 10 -5.80 -16.68 -9.61
CA SER A 10 -5.10 -17.06 -8.37
C SER A 10 -3.73 -17.72 -8.59
N ILE A 11 -3.58 -18.53 -9.65
CA ILE A 11 -2.30 -19.13 -10.02
C ILE A 11 -1.36 -18.07 -10.59
N VAL A 12 -1.90 -17.14 -11.38
CA VAL A 12 -1.09 -16.10 -12.00
C VAL A 12 -0.61 -15.07 -10.98
N HIS A 13 -1.46 -14.67 -10.03
CA HIS A 13 -1.06 -13.84 -8.88
C HIS A 13 0.06 -14.52 -8.07
N ARG A 14 -0.02 -15.84 -7.90
CA ARG A 14 1.05 -16.60 -7.24
C ARG A 14 2.35 -16.61 -8.06
N ILE A 15 2.28 -16.79 -9.38
CA ILE A 15 3.46 -16.70 -10.27
C ILE A 15 4.07 -15.28 -10.19
N LEU A 16 3.24 -14.24 -10.26
CA LEU A 16 3.68 -12.85 -10.12
C LEU A 16 4.38 -12.59 -8.79
N SER A 17 3.92 -13.20 -7.69
CA SER A 17 4.60 -13.09 -6.38
C SER A 17 6.02 -13.67 -6.35
N PHE A 18 6.32 -14.62 -7.24
CA PHE A 18 7.67 -15.14 -7.41
C PHE A 18 8.50 -14.33 -8.41
N LEU A 19 7.88 -13.80 -9.46
CA LEU A 19 8.56 -13.07 -10.53
C LEU A 19 8.84 -11.61 -10.18
N VAL A 20 7.96 -10.99 -9.40
CA VAL A 20 8.05 -9.59 -8.99
C VAL A 20 7.83 -9.51 -7.47
N PRO A 21 8.85 -9.87 -6.68
CA PRO A 21 8.80 -9.77 -5.22
C PRO A 21 8.42 -8.38 -4.71
N LEU A 22 7.98 -8.31 -3.45
CA LEU A 22 7.55 -7.09 -2.77
C LEU A 22 8.58 -5.94 -2.80
N HIS A 23 9.87 -6.24 -2.97
CA HIS A 23 10.97 -5.26 -3.01
C HIS A 23 11.41 -4.89 -4.43
N THR A 24 10.65 -5.29 -5.43
CA THR A 24 11.03 -5.11 -6.81
C THR A 24 10.60 -3.72 -7.29
N PRO A 25 11.50 -2.93 -7.91
CA PRO A 25 11.19 -1.58 -8.37
C PRO A 25 9.98 -1.55 -9.33
N PRO A 26 9.21 -0.46 -9.36
CA PRO A 26 8.10 -0.29 -10.30
C PRO A 26 8.48 -0.54 -11.77
N ALA A 27 9.75 -0.31 -12.13
CA ALA A 27 10.27 -0.54 -13.48
C ALA A 27 10.19 -2.01 -13.93
N ASP A 28 10.31 -2.97 -13.01
CA ASP A 28 10.24 -4.39 -13.38
C ASP A 28 8.79 -4.84 -13.57
N PHE A 29 7.82 -4.28 -12.84
CA PHE A 29 6.39 -4.46 -13.15
C PHE A 29 6.07 -4.01 -14.58
N VAL A 30 6.69 -2.91 -15.05
CA VAL A 30 6.56 -2.44 -16.45
C VAL A 30 7.17 -3.43 -17.44
N ARG A 31 8.28 -4.10 -17.10
CA ARG A 31 8.90 -5.11 -17.98
C ARG A 31 8.01 -6.34 -18.16
N VAL A 32 7.32 -6.77 -17.11
CA VAL A 32 6.40 -7.91 -17.21
C VAL A 32 5.10 -7.51 -17.91
N SER A 33 4.62 -6.27 -17.69
CA SER A 33 3.35 -5.79 -18.26
C SER A 33 3.35 -5.74 -19.80
N VAL A 34 4.52 -5.54 -20.44
CA VAL A 34 4.63 -5.49 -21.90
C VAL A 34 4.66 -6.86 -22.58
N LEU A 35 4.71 -7.96 -21.83
CA LEU A 35 4.81 -9.32 -22.38
C LEU A 35 3.52 -9.79 -23.08
N SER A 36 2.35 -9.39 -22.57
CA SER A 36 1.05 -9.59 -23.23
C SER A 36 -0.01 -8.68 -22.61
N LYS A 37 -1.17 -8.53 -23.28
CA LYS A 37 -2.31 -7.79 -22.70
C LYS A 37 -2.74 -8.37 -21.36
N THR A 38 -2.65 -9.68 -21.18
CA THR A 38 -3.03 -10.34 -19.94
C THR A 38 -2.02 -10.03 -18.84
N TRP A 39 -0.72 -10.09 -19.12
CA TRP A 39 0.30 -9.67 -18.16
C TRP A 39 0.18 -8.19 -17.79
N PHE A 40 -0.20 -7.33 -18.74
CA PHE A 40 -0.55 -5.94 -18.43
C PHE A 40 -1.72 -5.86 -17.45
N HIS A 41 -2.80 -6.59 -17.69
CA HIS A 41 -3.96 -6.63 -16.78
C HIS A 41 -3.63 -7.22 -15.41
N LEU A 42 -2.76 -8.22 -15.34
CA LEU A 42 -2.39 -8.92 -14.09
C LEU A 42 -1.41 -8.14 -13.24
N THR A 43 -0.37 -7.55 -13.85
CA THR A 43 0.51 -6.60 -13.15
C THR A 43 -0.25 -5.37 -12.69
N ALA A 44 -1.31 -5.00 -13.42
CA ALA A 44 -2.23 -3.95 -13.05
C ALA A 44 -3.21 -4.30 -11.92
N SER A 45 -3.66 -5.56 -11.84
CA SER A 45 -4.53 -6.06 -10.77
C SER A 45 -3.73 -6.68 -9.61
N TYR A 46 -2.41 -6.56 -9.65
CA TYR A 46 -1.54 -7.18 -8.67
C TYR A 46 -1.82 -6.58 -7.28
N PRO A 47 -2.22 -7.40 -6.29
CA PRO A 47 -2.78 -6.91 -5.05
C PRO A 47 -1.71 -6.43 -4.05
N HIS A 48 -0.54 -6.02 -4.53
CA HIS A 48 0.55 -5.51 -3.69
C HIS A 48 0.81 -4.05 -4.07
N LEU A 49 0.55 -3.17 -3.12
CA LEU A 49 0.72 -1.73 -3.26
C LEU A 49 1.94 -1.33 -2.43
N ASP A 50 3.02 -0.89 -3.08
CA ASP A 50 4.21 -0.37 -2.41
C ASP A 50 4.41 1.12 -2.70
N PHE A 51 4.10 1.93 -1.69
CA PHE A 51 4.26 3.37 -1.63
C PHE A 51 5.43 3.74 -0.72
N THR A 52 6.62 3.26 -1.05
CA THR A 52 7.87 3.62 -0.36
C THR A 52 8.55 4.78 -1.07
N ILE A 53 8.51 5.99 -0.51
CA ILE A 53 9.07 7.20 -1.13
C ILE A 53 10.57 7.06 -1.44
N ARG A 54 11.30 6.25 -0.66
CA ARG A 54 12.73 5.96 -0.89
C ARG A 54 13.00 5.23 -2.20
N ASN A 55 12.00 4.57 -2.79
CA ASN A 55 12.12 3.94 -4.11
C ASN A 55 11.95 4.95 -5.26
N PHE A 56 11.55 6.18 -4.96
CA PHE A 56 11.26 7.25 -5.90
C PHE A 56 12.35 8.34 -5.91
N THR A 57 13.63 7.93 -5.83
CA THR A 57 14.78 8.85 -5.73
C THR A 57 14.98 9.77 -6.93
N HIS A 58 14.45 9.41 -8.11
CA HIS A 58 14.67 10.12 -9.37
C HIS A 58 13.43 10.88 -9.88
N VAL A 59 12.35 10.95 -9.10
CA VAL A 59 11.14 11.69 -9.46
C VAL A 59 10.84 12.77 -8.42
N SER A 60 10.01 13.75 -8.79
CA SER A 60 9.57 14.76 -7.84
C SER A 60 8.63 14.14 -6.79
N ARG A 61 8.61 14.75 -5.61
CA ARG A 61 7.70 14.38 -4.52
C ARG A 61 6.23 14.51 -4.92
N GLU A 62 5.90 15.54 -5.69
CA GLU A 62 4.56 15.72 -6.26
C GLU A 62 4.17 14.53 -7.17
N SER A 63 5.10 14.04 -7.99
CA SER A 63 4.86 12.85 -8.83
C SER A 63 4.60 11.59 -8.00
N PHE A 64 5.27 11.43 -6.86
CA PHE A 64 5.01 10.32 -5.94
C PHE A 64 3.58 10.34 -5.39
N PHE A 65 3.10 11.50 -4.88
CA PHE A 65 1.73 11.58 -4.38
C PHE A 65 0.68 11.44 -5.48
N LYS A 66 0.93 11.98 -6.68
CA LYS A 66 0.07 11.72 -7.86
C LYS A 66 0.01 10.24 -8.20
N TYR A 67 1.13 9.52 -8.08
CA TYR A 67 1.17 8.07 -8.28
C TYR A 67 0.35 7.31 -7.23
N ILE A 68 0.42 7.69 -5.95
CA ILE A 68 -0.41 7.12 -4.89
C ILE A 68 -1.90 7.31 -5.20
N GLU A 69 -2.32 8.53 -5.53
CA GLU A 69 -3.73 8.83 -5.83
C GLU A 69 -4.23 8.06 -7.06
N TYR A 70 -3.46 8.06 -8.14
CA TYR A 70 -3.79 7.35 -9.35
C TYR A 70 -3.93 5.85 -9.10
N THR A 71 -2.97 5.25 -8.40
CA THR A 71 -2.96 3.81 -8.10
C THR A 71 -4.11 3.44 -7.18
N THR A 72 -4.37 4.25 -6.14
CA THR A 72 -5.50 4.07 -5.22
C THR A 72 -6.82 4.12 -5.96
N SER A 73 -7.06 5.18 -6.74
CA SER A 73 -8.28 5.33 -7.52
C SER A 73 -8.51 4.13 -8.42
N ARG A 74 -7.48 3.72 -9.19
CA ARG A 74 -7.57 2.56 -10.07
C ARG A 74 -7.90 1.27 -9.31
N PHE A 75 -7.25 1.04 -8.18
CA PHE A 75 -7.46 -0.15 -7.36
C PHE A 75 -8.89 -0.20 -6.82
N CYS A 76 -9.40 0.92 -6.30
CA CYS A 76 -10.78 1.04 -5.84
C CYS A 76 -11.80 0.81 -6.95
N HIS A 77 -11.55 1.29 -8.17
CA HIS A 77 -12.43 1.03 -9.32
C HIS A 77 -12.51 -0.46 -9.69
N GLN A 78 -11.48 -1.24 -9.40
CA GLN A 78 -11.45 -2.67 -9.66
C GLN A 78 -12.07 -3.49 -8.51
N ASN A 79 -12.39 -2.86 -7.38
CA ASN A 79 -12.96 -3.49 -6.19
C ASN A 79 -12.20 -4.75 -5.74
N LEU A 80 -10.87 -4.67 -5.79
CA LEU A 80 -9.98 -5.76 -5.40
C LEU A 80 -9.57 -5.62 -3.93
N THR A 81 -9.32 -6.74 -3.28
CA THR A 81 -8.70 -6.78 -1.95
C THR A 81 -7.19 -6.83 -2.09
N ALA A 82 -6.47 -5.94 -1.40
CA ALA A 82 -5.02 -5.93 -1.45
C ALA A 82 -4.45 -7.03 -0.54
N TYR A 83 -3.47 -7.77 -1.04
CA TYR A 83 -2.70 -8.71 -0.25
C TYR A 83 -1.72 -7.96 0.65
N THR A 84 -0.99 -6.98 0.10
CA THR A 84 -0.08 -6.15 0.88
C THR A 84 -0.24 -4.69 0.53
N LEU A 85 -0.34 -3.83 1.54
CA LEU A 85 -0.20 -2.39 1.42
C LEU A 85 1.00 -1.95 2.24
N ARG A 86 2.04 -1.45 1.57
CA ARG A 86 3.21 -0.83 2.18
C ARG A 86 3.17 0.67 1.90
N LEU A 87 3.15 1.49 2.95
CA LEU A 87 3.24 2.93 2.85
C LEU A 87 4.37 3.42 3.74
N ILE A 88 5.49 3.81 3.14
CA ILE A 88 6.65 4.35 3.87
C ILE A 88 7.01 5.71 3.29
N THR A 89 6.69 6.77 4.02
CA THR A 89 6.91 8.15 3.57
C THR A 89 7.24 9.08 4.73
N ASP A 90 7.87 10.21 4.43
CA ASP A 90 7.82 11.40 5.29
C ASP A 90 6.66 12.30 4.85
N LEU A 91 6.14 13.17 5.72
CA LEU A 91 5.18 14.23 5.40
C LEU A 91 5.82 15.61 5.64
N ARG A 92 5.59 16.54 4.71
CA ARG A 92 6.10 17.91 4.76
C ARG A 92 5.00 18.95 4.78
N GLU A 93 3.91 18.68 4.06
CA GLU A 93 2.80 19.61 3.86
C GLU A 93 1.47 18.98 4.28
N SER A 94 0.49 19.80 4.66
CA SER A 94 -0.86 19.30 5.02
C SER A 94 -1.56 18.62 3.85
N ALA A 95 -1.35 19.08 2.62
CA ALA A 95 -1.92 18.46 1.43
C ALA A 95 -1.47 17.00 1.24
N GLU A 96 -0.23 16.68 1.61
CA GLU A 96 0.31 15.32 1.54
C GLU A 96 -0.35 14.41 2.57
N LEU A 97 -0.57 14.93 3.78
CA LEU A 97 -1.30 14.24 4.84
C LEU A 97 -2.73 13.92 4.40
N ASP A 98 -3.42 14.87 3.77
CA ASP A 98 -4.78 14.70 3.28
C ASP A 98 -4.85 13.63 2.18
N ILE A 99 -3.86 13.61 1.27
CA ILE A 99 -3.74 12.58 0.24
C ILE A 99 -3.53 11.21 0.88
N VAL A 100 -2.59 11.08 1.82
CA VAL A 100 -2.29 9.83 2.50
C VAL A 100 -3.51 9.30 3.26
N ASN A 101 -4.15 10.14 4.07
CA ASN A 101 -5.34 9.75 4.83
C ASN A 101 -6.46 9.26 3.92
N ARG A 102 -6.81 10.07 2.90
CA ARG A 102 -7.84 9.71 1.93
C ARG A 102 -7.53 8.39 1.22
N CYS A 103 -6.30 8.23 0.75
CA CYS A 103 -5.93 7.02 0.01
C CYS A 103 -5.92 5.78 0.92
N LEU A 104 -5.39 5.92 2.15
CA LEU A 104 -5.35 4.84 3.11
C LEU A 104 -6.76 4.40 3.50
N GLU A 105 -7.68 5.33 3.80
CA GLU A 105 -9.09 5.00 4.09
C GLU A 105 -9.75 4.22 2.94
N LEU A 106 -9.59 4.69 1.71
CA LEU A 106 -10.17 4.03 0.53
C LEU A 106 -9.61 2.61 0.32
N LEU A 107 -8.30 2.42 0.47
CA LEU A 107 -7.67 1.11 0.31
C LEU A 107 -8.09 0.15 1.42
N LEU A 108 -8.17 0.63 2.66
CA LEU A 108 -8.59 -0.18 3.79
C LEU A 108 -10.07 -0.60 3.68
N GLN A 109 -10.94 0.22 3.10
CA GLN A 109 -12.35 -0.13 2.84
C GLN A 109 -12.48 -1.32 1.88
N ASN A 110 -11.60 -1.46 0.89
CA ASN A 110 -11.62 -2.58 -0.06
C ASN A 110 -10.98 -3.86 0.52
N GLY A 111 -10.39 -3.76 1.70
CA GLY A 111 -9.75 -4.84 2.43
C GLY A 111 -8.26 -4.98 2.10
N VAL A 112 -7.47 -5.20 3.14
CA VAL A 112 -6.01 -5.40 3.09
C VAL A 112 -5.64 -6.56 4.01
N TYR A 113 -4.87 -7.55 3.54
CA TYR A 113 -4.42 -8.67 4.38
C TYR A 113 -3.16 -8.35 5.20
N ASP A 114 -2.18 -7.67 4.61
CA ASP A 114 -0.92 -7.28 5.27
C ASP A 114 -0.69 -5.77 5.11
N LEU A 115 -0.70 -5.04 6.23
CA LEU A 115 -0.49 -3.60 6.23
C LEU A 115 0.86 -3.26 6.87
N VAL A 116 1.69 -2.56 6.11
CA VAL A 116 2.96 -2.00 6.60
C VAL A 116 2.91 -0.49 6.45
N ILE A 117 3.00 0.24 7.55
CA ILE A 117 2.91 1.69 7.56
C ILE A 117 4.05 2.34 8.34
N GLY A 118 4.70 3.29 7.69
CA GLY A 118 5.79 4.08 8.26
C GLY A 118 5.68 5.53 7.80
N VAL A 119 5.02 6.37 8.59
CA VAL A 119 4.81 7.78 8.24
C VAL A 119 5.54 8.67 9.24
N ALA A 120 6.67 9.22 8.82
CA ALA A 120 7.44 10.16 9.62
C ALA A 120 7.02 11.60 9.29
N ASN A 121 7.10 12.50 10.27
CA ASN A 121 6.97 13.93 9.99
C ASN A 121 8.35 14.54 9.82
N SER A 122 8.54 15.36 8.78
CA SER A 122 9.82 16.06 8.62
C SER A 122 10.00 17.08 9.75
N SER A 123 11.23 17.34 10.17
CA SER A 123 11.54 18.35 11.19
C SER A 123 11.13 19.77 10.78
N GLU A 124 10.94 19.99 9.48
CA GLU A 124 10.50 21.25 8.89
C GLU A 124 8.96 21.32 8.75
N SER A 125 8.25 20.21 9.01
CA SER A 125 6.80 20.16 8.89
C SER A 125 6.11 20.87 10.07
N PRO A 126 4.89 21.42 9.87
CA PRO A 126 4.07 21.90 10.99
C PRO A 126 3.67 20.78 11.97
N PHE A 127 3.94 19.51 11.63
CA PHE A 127 3.63 18.33 12.42
C PHE A 127 4.88 17.69 13.07
N ALA A 128 6.03 18.36 13.04
CA ALA A 128 7.32 17.82 13.49
C ALA A 128 7.30 17.25 14.93
N SER A 129 6.37 17.70 15.77
CA SER A 129 6.24 17.30 17.18
C SER A 129 5.24 16.17 17.46
N THR A 130 4.47 15.72 16.46
CA THR A 130 3.40 14.74 16.65
C THR A 130 3.63 13.56 15.71
N ASN A 131 3.44 12.33 16.15
CA ASN A 131 3.49 11.20 15.23
C ASN A 131 2.23 11.16 14.35
N TYR A 132 2.33 10.56 13.17
CA TYR A 132 1.17 10.29 12.34
C TYR A 132 0.21 9.34 13.08
N ARG A 133 -1.08 9.69 13.16
CA ARG A 133 -2.10 8.84 13.78
C ARG A 133 -2.82 8.03 12.72
N LEU A 134 -2.85 6.72 12.89
CA LEU A 134 -3.60 5.85 11.98
C LEU A 134 -5.11 6.06 12.12
N PRO A 135 -5.85 5.97 11.00
CA PRO A 135 -7.30 6.11 11.01
C PRO A 135 -7.97 4.93 11.72
N ASN A 136 -9.08 5.22 12.39
CA ASN A 136 -9.88 4.24 13.14
C ASN A 136 -10.46 3.11 12.28
N ILE A 137 -10.49 3.30 10.96
CA ILE A 137 -11.04 2.31 10.03
C ILE A 137 -10.33 0.96 10.08
N LEU A 138 -9.08 0.92 10.57
CA LEU A 138 -8.36 -0.33 10.83
C LEU A 138 -9.14 -1.33 11.68
N LEU A 139 -9.96 -0.84 12.62
CA LEU A 139 -10.78 -1.67 13.51
C LEU A 139 -11.92 -2.39 12.78
N SER A 140 -12.31 -1.88 11.62
CA SER A 140 -13.41 -2.41 10.83
C SER A 140 -12.96 -3.35 9.72
N ILE A 141 -11.65 -3.58 9.55
CA ILE A 141 -11.12 -4.44 8.49
C ILE A 141 -11.20 -5.90 8.94
N SER A 142 -12.06 -6.67 8.29
CA SER A 142 -12.29 -8.08 8.63
C SER A 142 -11.20 -9.04 8.15
N VAL A 143 -10.40 -8.63 7.17
CA VAL A 143 -9.41 -9.49 6.48
C VAL A 143 -7.95 -9.23 6.89
N LEU A 144 -7.70 -8.26 7.77
CA LEU A 144 -6.34 -7.84 8.14
C LEU A 144 -5.67 -8.89 9.04
N ASP A 145 -4.66 -9.57 8.50
CA ASP A 145 -3.92 -10.64 9.16
C ASP A 145 -2.66 -10.12 9.88
N SER A 146 -1.96 -9.17 9.27
CA SER A 146 -0.67 -8.66 9.73
C SER A 146 -0.63 -7.13 9.68
N LEU A 147 -0.09 -6.53 10.75
CA LEU A 147 0.09 -5.09 10.89
C LEU A 147 1.51 -4.79 11.37
N ASP A 148 2.22 -3.98 10.59
CA ASP A 148 3.57 -3.51 10.90
C ASP A 148 3.58 -1.98 10.90
N ILE A 149 3.97 -1.37 12.02
CA ILE A 149 3.89 0.08 12.24
C ILE A 149 5.26 0.62 12.66
N GLY A 150 5.71 1.68 11.98
CA GLY A 150 6.90 2.45 12.36
C GLY A 150 6.58 3.95 12.41
N HIS A 151 7.09 4.67 13.41
CA HIS A 151 6.92 6.13 13.54
C HIS A 151 5.46 6.65 13.56
N CYS A 152 4.46 5.77 13.74
CA CYS A 152 3.05 6.15 13.83
C CYS A 152 2.46 5.80 15.19
N GLU A 153 1.40 6.53 15.57
CA GLU A 153 0.54 6.26 16.71
C GLU A 153 -0.67 5.44 16.28
N LEU A 154 -0.95 4.37 17.02
CA LEU A 154 -2.21 3.64 16.93
C LEU A 154 -3.36 4.52 17.46
N PRO A 155 -4.57 4.41 16.87
CA PRO A 155 -5.73 5.12 17.40
C PRO A 155 -6.07 4.65 18.82
N SER A 156 -6.58 5.55 19.66
CA SER A 156 -6.87 5.25 21.07
C SER A 156 -7.94 4.17 21.26
N SER A 157 -8.86 4.04 20.31
CA SER A 157 -9.89 2.99 20.24
C SER A 157 -9.30 1.58 20.07
N PHE A 158 -8.09 1.49 19.53
CA PHE A 158 -7.35 0.24 19.34
C PHE A 158 -6.91 -0.42 20.66
N MET A 159 -6.86 0.36 21.75
CA MET A 159 -6.55 -0.14 23.10
C MET A 159 -7.79 -0.67 23.83
N LEU A 160 -8.99 -0.39 23.31
CA LEU A 160 -10.27 -0.76 23.94
C LEU A 160 -10.90 -1.98 23.28
N ASP A 161 -10.74 -2.12 21.97
CA ASP A 161 -11.19 -3.29 21.22
C ASP A 161 -10.13 -4.39 21.22
N THR A 162 -10.53 -5.64 21.50
CA THR A 162 -9.64 -6.80 21.41
C THR A 162 -9.41 -7.15 19.94
N VAL A 163 -8.58 -6.37 19.25
CA VAL A 163 -8.26 -6.60 17.84
C VAL A 163 -7.28 -7.76 17.74
N MET A 164 -7.74 -8.89 17.21
CA MET A 164 -6.98 -10.13 17.09
C MET A 164 -6.19 -10.14 15.78
N PHE A 165 -5.01 -9.51 15.76
CA PHE A 165 -4.05 -9.70 14.66
C PHE A 165 -3.34 -11.04 14.79
N LYS A 166 -3.06 -11.70 13.66
CA LYS A 166 -2.16 -12.86 13.67
C LYS A 166 -0.71 -12.43 13.96
N SER A 167 -0.35 -11.19 13.63
CA SER A 167 0.96 -10.61 13.90
C SER A 167 0.91 -9.09 14.01
N LEU A 168 1.46 -8.54 15.10
CA LEU A 168 1.77 -7.12 15.26
C LEU A 168 3.30 -6.96 15.38
N ARG A 169 3.92 -6.19 14.50
CA ARG A 169 5.37 -5.97 14.51
C ARG A 169 5.69 -4.47 14.54
N PRO A 170 6.73 -4.04 15.28
CA PRO A 170 7.30 -2.71 15.11
C PRO A 170 8.24 -2.70 13.90
N HIS A 171 8.03 -1.76 12.98
CA HIS A 171 8.90 -1.62 11.81
C HIS A 171 10.22 -1.00 12.27
N LYS A 172 11.34 -1.70 12.02
CA LYS A 172 12.69 -1.25 12.38
C LYS A 172 13.24 -0.23 11.39
#